data_AF-A0A940W6U3-F1
#
_entry.id   AF-A0A940W6U3-F1
#
_cell.length_a   1.000
_cell.length_b   1.000
_cell.length_c   1.000
_cell.angle_alpha   90.00
_cell.angle_beta   90.00
_cell.angle_gamma   90.00
#
_symmetry.space_group_name_H-M   'P 1'
#
loop_
_entity.id
_entity.type
_entity.pdbx_description
1 polymer ?
#
loop_
_entity_poly.entity_id
_entity_poly.type
_entity_poly.pdbx_seq_one_letter_code
_entity_poly.pdbx_strand_id
1 'polypeptide(L)' 'MKTYTVYRFDYIRQVREPVGELVERRGKDRGNNTKALLRLAQKLYSTSSLESHLIITPD' A
#
# COMPACT_ATOMS: atom_id res chain seq x y z
N MET A 1 -0.82 -1.12 -17.13
CA MET A 1 -0.74 -1.62 -15.73
C MET A 1 -0.06 -0.54 -14.92
N LYS A 2 -0.55 -0.27 -13.72
CA LYS A 2 0.05 0.76 -12.85
C LYS A 2 0.63 0.07 -11.62
N THR A 3 1.87 0.37 -11.31
CA THR A 3 2.57 -0.19 -10.15
C THR A 3 2.50 0.81 -8.99
N TYR A 4 2.42 0.27 -7.79
CA TYR A 4 2.34 1.04 -6.56
C TYR A 4 3.33 0.45 -5.56
N THR A 5 4.28 1.25 -5.10
CA THR A 5 5.10 0.88 -3.96
C THR A 5 4.29 0.98 -2.66
N VAL A 6 4.34 -0.08 -1.86
CA VAL A 6 3.79 -0.13 -0.51
C VAL A 6 4.88 0.21 0.48
N TYR A 7 4.63 1.21 1.29
CA TYR A 7 5.48 1.61 2.41
C TYR A 7 4.80 1.29 3.72
N ARG A 8 5.59 0.91 4.72
CA ARG A 8 5.19 0.97 6.12
C ARG A 8 5.72 2.27 6.70
N PHE A 9 4.83 3.06 7.27
CA PHE A 9 5.20 4.24 8.03
C PHE A 9 5.21 3.90 9.51
N ASP A 10 6.36 4.08 10.16
CA ASP A 10 6.55 3.95 11.60
C ASP A 10 6.36 5.34 12.25
N TYR A 11 5.38 5.48 13.15
CA TYR A 11 5.10 6.77 13.80
C TYR A 11 6.13 7.18 14.84
N ILE A 12 6.75 6.20 15.51
CA ILE A 12 7.75 6.45 16.54
C ILE A 12 9.01 7.00 15.88
N ARG A 13 9.42 6.38 14.78
CA ARG A 13 10.63 6.75 14.05
C ARG A 13 10.40 7.84 13.01
N GLN A 14 9.15 8.09 12.60
CA GLN A 14 8.77 9.00 11.51
C GLN A 14 9.43 8.62 10.17
N VAL A 15 9.59 7.32 9.91
CA VAL A 15 10.28 6.79 8.71
C VAL A 15 9.31 5.98 7.84
N ARG A 16 9.50 6.07 6.51
CA ARG A 16 8.84 5.20 5.52
C ARG A 16 9.80 4.09 5.10
N GLU A 17 9.43 2.86 5.37
CA GLU A 17 10.17 1.67 4.95
C GLU A 17 9.42 1.00 3.78
N PRO A 18 10.06 0.74 2.62
CA PRO A 18 9.43 0.00 1.54
C PRO A 18 9.21 -1.46 1.98
N VAL A 19 7.98 -1.95 1.82
CA VAL A 19 7.61 -3.32 2.22
C VAL A 19 7.18 -4.21 1.05
N GLY A 20 6.91 -3.63 -0.12
CA GLY A 20 6.59 -4.39 -1.32
C GLY A 20 5.95 -3.55 -2.41
N GLU A 21 5.44 -4.22 -3.44
CA GLU A 21 4.83 -3.60 -4.61
C GLU A 21 3.46 -4.22 -4.91
N LEU A 22 2.54 -3.42 -5.43
CA LEU A 22 1.25 -3.85 -5.92
C LEU A 22 1.07 -3.45 -7.38
N VAL A 23 0.54 -4.37 -8.18
CA VAL A 23 0.24 -4.11 -9.59
C VAL A 23 -1.26 -4.02 -9.81
N GLU A 24 -1.72 -2.86 -10.24
CA GLU A 24 -3.09 -2.67 -10.72
C GLU A 24 -3.23 -3.29 -12.11
N ARG A 25 -3.87 -4.47 -12.15
CA ARG A 25 -4.04 -5.26 -13.39
C ARG A 25 -5.21 -4.81 -14.26
N ARG A 26 -6.22 -4.12 -13.71
CA ARG A 26 -7.44 -3.71 -14.42
C ARG A 26 -7.59 -2.19 -14.40
N GLY A 27 -7.16 -1.53 -15.48
CA GLY A 27 -7.12 -0.07 -15.56
C GLY A 27 -8.30 0.63 -16.23
N LYS A 28 -9.34 -0.09 -16.71
CA LYS A 28 -10.36 0.51 -17.60
C LYS A 28 -11.79 0.67 -17.06
N ASP A 29 -12.24 -0.08 -16.05
CA ASP A 29 -13.69 -0.15 -15.79
C ASP A 29 -14.19 0.37 -14.44
N ARG A 30 -13.30 0.70 -13.50
CA ARG A 30 -13.73 1.23 -12.18
C ARG A 30 -12.75 2.30 -11.73
N GLY A 31 -13.23 3.54 -11.63
CA GLY A 31 -12.45 4.68 -11.18
C GLY A 31 -11.63 4.38 -9.92
N ASN A 32 -10.39 4.86 -9.91
CA ASN A 32 -9.45 4.92 -8.79
C ASN A 32 -9.63 3.80 -7.74
N ASN A 33 -9.10 2.61 -8.04
CA ASN A 33 -9.24 1.43 -7.18
C ASN A 33 -8.34 1.45 -5.93
N THR A 34 -7.90 2.64 -5.50
CA THR A 34 -6.98 2.87 -4.38
C THR A 34 -7.43 2.19 -3.10
N LYS A 35 -8.75 2.14 -2.84
CA LYS A 35 -9.30 1.45 -1.66
C LYS A 35 -9.11 -0.07 -1.73
N ALA A 36 -9.28 -0.69 -2.90
CA ALA A 36 -9.02 -2.13 -3.04
C ALA A 36 -7.53 -2.43 -3.02
N LEU A 37 -6.69 -1.56 -3.60
CA LEU A 37 -5.24 -1.66 -3.50
C LEU A 37 -4.78 -1.58 -2.04
N LEU A 38 -5.33 -0.65 -1.25
CA LEU A 38 -5.02 -0.55 0.18
C LEU A 38 -5.47 -1.79 0.96
N ARG A 39 -6.68 -2.32 0.67
CA ARG A 39 -7.14 -3.59 1.26
C ARG A 39 -6.23 -4.76 0.90
N LEU A 40 -5.76 -4.80 -0.33
CA LEU A 40 -4.80 -5.81 -0.79
C LEU A 40 -3.45 -5.65 -0.08
N ALA A 41 -2.96 -4.42 0.07
CA ALA A 41 -1.75 -4.10 0.83
C ALA A 41 -1.88 -4.59 2.28
N GLN A 42 -3.00 -4.30 2.94
CA GLN A 42 -3.28 -4.77 4.30
C GLN A 42 -3.31 -6.30 4.37
N LYS A 43 -3.97 -6.98 3.42
CA LYS A 43 -4.01 -8.45 3.41
C LYS A 43 -2.62 -9.08 3.28
N LEU A 44 -1.72 -8.48 2.49
CA LEU A 44 -0.40 -9.03 2.18
C LEU A 44 0.69 -8.61 3.18
N TYR A 45 0.63 -7.39 3.70
CA TYR A 45 1.73 -6.76 4.41
C TYR A 45 1.34 -6.21 5.80
N SER A 46 0.12 -6.46 6.28
CA SER A 46 -0.28 -6.03 7.63
C SER A 46 0.56 -6.73 8.69
N THR A 47 0.86 -5.96 9.73
CA THR A 47 1.47 -6.42 10.98
C THR A 47 0.57 -6.02 12.13
N SER A 48 0.64 -6.75 13.25
CA SER A 48 -0.15 -6.47 14.46
C SER A 48 0.28 -5.21 15.23
N SER A 49 1.11 -4.34 14.64
CA SER A 49 1.62 -3.14 15.30
C SER A 49 0.64 -1.98 15.15
N LEU A 50 0.15 -1.47 16.28
CA LEU A 50 -0.66 -0.24 16.35
C LEU A 50 0.14 1.02 15.98
N GLU A 51 1.47 0.93 15.98
CA GLU A 51 2.39 2.06 15.78
C GLU A 51 2.82 2.24 14.32
N SER A 52 2.15 1.56 13.39
CA SER A 52 2.50 1.63 11.97
C SER A 52 1.29 1.55 11.04
N HIS A 53 1.36 2.27 9.91
CA HIS A 53 0.37 2.15 8.84
C HIS A 53 1.01 1.84 7.49
N LEU A 54 0.23 1.20 6.62
CA LEU A 54 0.59 1.00 5.23
C LEU A 54 0.17 2.21 4.39
N ILE A 55 1.09 2.68 3.56
CA ILE A 55 0.89 3.75 2.59
C ILE A 55 1.16 3.16 1.21
N ILE A 56 0.29 3.44 0.24
CA ILE A 56 0.52 3.08 -1.16
C ILE A 56 0.78 4.34 -1.97
N THR A 57 1.86 4.33 -2.74
CA THR A 57 2.26 5.45 -3.60
C THR A 57 2.36 4.92 -5.03
N PRO A 58 1.73 5.57 -6.03
CA PRO A 58 1.95 5.20 -7.42
C PRO A 58 3.42 5.46 -7.79
N ASP A 59 4.01 4.53 -8.53
CA ASP A 59 5.34 4.75 -9.13
C ASP A 59 5.28 5.73 -10.31
#